data_AF-A0A9W5N8K7-F1
#
_entry.id   AF-A0A9W5N8K7-F1
#
_cell.length_a   1.000
_cell.length_b   1.000
_cell.length_c   1.000
_cell.angle_alpha   90.00
_cell.angle_beta   90.00
_cell.angle_gamma   90.00
#
_symmetry.space_group_name_H-M   'P 1'
#
loop_
_entity.id
_entity.type
_entity.pdbx_description
1 polymer ?
#
loop_
_entity_poly.entity_id
_entity_poly.type
_entity_poly.pdbx_seq_one_letter_code
_entity_poly.pdbx_strand_id
1 'polypeptide(L)'
;MSTRLTEYQKKYPNAQVWAFGDSPELADELVDLVLKGRKTATCSAVSAYENGEEAPVPGGYSIILNGSGDPVCVIQTLSLTTLKFSQVSAEQARKEGEGDLSLSYWRREHQIFFERTGEFSEEMPLIFEEFMLVERIPQEESP
;
A
#
# COMPACT_ATOMS: atom_id res chain seq x y z
N MET A 1 21.31 4.92 2.83
CA MET A 1 20.45 3.73 2.96
C MET A 1 20.63 3.17 4.36
N SER A 2 19.53 2.99 5.10
CA SER A 2 19.56 2.42 6.45
C SER A 2 20.13 1.00 6.42
N THR A 3 20.97 0.65 7.40
CA THR A 3 21.55 -0.70 7.54
C THR A 3 20.45 -1.76 7.56
N ARG A 4 19.33 -1.47 8.23
CA ARG A 4 18.18 -2.37 8.34
C ARG A 4 17.57 -2.69 6.98
N LEU A 5 17.42 -1.70 6.10
CA LEU A 5 16.86 -1.93 4.76
C LEU A 5 17.70 -2.96 3.99
N THR A 6 19.02 -2.82 4.04
CA THR A 6 19.95 -3.76 3.40
C THR A 6 19.81 -5.18 3.97
N GLU A 7 19.60 -5.33 5.28
CA GLU A 7 19.40 -6.63 5.91
C GLU A 7 18.10 -7.29 5.46
N TYR A 8 17.00 -6.53 5.44
CA TYR A 8 15.70 -7.04 5.01
C TYR A 8 15.64 -7.33 3.52
N GLN A 9 16.35 -6.57 2.68
CA GLN A 9 16.51 -6.90 1.25
C GLN A 9 17.30 -8.20 1.03
N LYS A 10 18.24 -8.55 1.91
CA LYS A 10 18.92 -9.86 1.86
C LYS A 10 18.01 -10.99 2.30
N LYS A 11 17.17 -10.76 3.32
CA LYS A 11 16.20 -11.75 3.83
C LYS A 11 15.06 -12.00 2.84
N TYR A 12 14.60 -10.95 2.17
CA TYR A 12 13.54 -10.97 1.16
C TYR A 12 14.10 -10.51 -0.19
N PRO A 13 14.87 -11.37 -0.87
CA PRO A 13 15.43 -11.03 -2.18
C PRO A 13 14.30 -10.74 -3.17
N ASN A 14 14.46 -9.68 -3.97
CA ASN A 14 13.46 -9.17 -4.92
C ASN A 14 12.21 -8.58 -4.28
N ALA A 15 12.20 -8.33 -2.97
CA ALA A 15 11.11 -7.56 -2.38
C ALA A 15 11.12 -6.14 -2.93
N GLN A 16 9.94 -5.68 -3.36
CA GLN A 16 9.74 -4.29 -3.72
C GLN A 16 9.89 -3.42 -2.47
N VAL A 17 10.36 -2.18 -2.62
CA VAL A 17 10.56 -1.25 -1.50
C VAL A 17 9.81 0.04 -1.81
N TRP A 18 8.77 0.33 -1.02
CA TRP A 18 7.90 1.48 -1.26
C TRP A 18 7.19 1.92 0.03
N ALA A 19 6.55 3.09 -0.01
CA ALA A 19 5.78 3.66 1.10
C ALA A 19 4.33 3.88 0.65
N PHE A 20 3.38 3.77 1.58
CA PHE A 20 1.97 4.07 1.27
C PHE A 20 1.75 5.58 1.11
N GLY A 21 0.80 5.94 0.25
CA GLY A 21 0.41 7.35 0.05
C GLY A 21 1.46 8.20 -0.67
N ASP A 22 1.19 9.50 -0.78
CA ASP A 22 2.00 10.50 -1.48
C ASP A 22 2.66 11.54 -0.54
N SER A 23 2.60 11.32 0.78
CA SER A 23 3.21 12.20 1.78
C SER A 23 3.77 11.41 2.97
N PRO A 24 4.80 11.93 3.66
CA PRO A 24 5.34 11.30 4.86
C PRO A 24 4.29 10.99 5.93
N GLU A 25 3.40 11.94 6.19
CA GLU A 25 2.36 11.82 7.22
C GLU A 25 1.36 10.71 6.87
N LEU A 26 0.98 10.62 5.59
CA LEU A 26 0.08 9.57 5.12
C LEU A 26 0.77 8.20 5.13
N ALA A 27 2.06 8.13 4.79
CA ALA A 27 2.82 6.89 4.87
C ALA A 27 2.85 6.34 6.31
N ASP A 28 3.10 7.21 7.29
CA ASP A 28 3.09 6.84 8.72
C ASP A 28 1.69 6.37 9.17
N GLU A 29 0.63 7.08 8.78
CA GLU A 29 -0.75 6.71 9.11
C GLU A 29 -1.12 5.34 8.53
N LEU A 30 -0.88 5.14 7.23
CA LEU A 30 -1.31 3.94 6.53
C LEU A 30 -0.52 2.71 6.96
N VAL A 31 0.79 2.85 7.22
CA VAL A 31 1.58 1.71 7.69
C VAL A 31 1.26 1.32 9.12
N ASP A 32 0.87 2.26 9.99
CA ASP A 32 0.36 1.95 11.32
C ASP A 32 -0.93 1.12 11.26
N LEU A 33 -1.83 1.39 10.29
CA LEU A 33 -3.01 0.55 10.05
C LEU A 33 -2.64 -0.88 9.63
N VAL A 34 -1.58 -1.06 8.83
CA VAL A 34 -1.05 -2.38 8.47
C VAL A 34 -0.50 -3.09 9.70
N LEU A 35 0.32 -2.39 10.51
CA LEU A 35 0.92 -2.95 11.72
C LEU A 35 -0.13 -3.40 12.76
N LYS A 36 -1.25 -2.67 12.83
CA LYS A 36 -2.44 -3.00 13.66
C LYS A 36 -3.33 -4.08 13.05
N GLY A 37 -3.04 -4.55 11.83
CA GLY A 37 -3.83 -5.55 11.11
C GLY A 37 -5.19 -5.05 10.62
N ARG A 38 -5.37 -3.72 10.55
CA ARG A 38 -6.60 -3.10 10.04
C ARG A 38 -6.58 -2.95 8.53
N LYS A 39 -5.44 -2.56 7.96
CA LYS A 39 -5.23 -2.46 6.52
C LYS A 39 -4.59 -3.76 6.02
N THR A 40 -5.33 -4.48 5.19
CA THR A 40 -4.93 -5.76 4.57
C THR A 40 -5.10 -5.72 3.05
N ALA A 41 -5.40 -4.55 2.50
CA ALA A 41 -5.49 -4.31 1.08
C ALA A 41 -5.05 -2.89 0.73
N THR A 42 -4.67 -2.71 -0.53
CA THR A 42 -4.35 -1.42 -1.13
C THR A 42 -4.82 -1.42 -2.59
N CYS A 43 -4.88 -0.25 -3.21
CA CYS A 43 -5.06 -0.17 -4.65
C CYS A 43 -4.13 0.83 -5.31
N SER A 44 -3.92 0.63 -6.62
CA SER A 44 -3.14 1.53 -7.46
C SER A 44 -3.77 1.62 -8.85
N ALA A 45 -3.51 2.70 -9.56
CA ALA A 45 -3.90 2.81 -10.96
C ALA A 45 -3.12 1.80 -11.81
N VAL A 46 -3.77 1.16 -12.79
CA VAL A 46 -3.07 0.28 -13.74
C VAL A 46 -2.05 1.07 -14.58
N SER A 47 -2.32 2.35 -14.85
CA SER A 47 -1.44 3.25 -15.60
C SER A 47 -0.05 3.41 -14.98
N ALA A 48 0.07 3.31 -13.64
CA ALA A 48 1.36 3.39 -12.96
C ALA A 48 2.35 2.33 -13.48
N TYR A 49 1.87 1.11 -13.73
CA TYR A 49 2.69 0.00 -14.21
C TYR A 49 2.96 0.05 -15.72
N GLU A 50 2.02 0.62 -16.49
CA GLU A 50 2.25 0.90 -17.92
C GLU A 50 3.37 1.95 -18.11
N ASN A 51 3.54 2.84 -17.13
CA ASN A 51 4.57 3.87 -17.10
C ASN A 51 5.92 3.38 -16.54
N GLY A 52 6.06 2.08 -16.23
CA GLY A 52 7.32 1.44 -15.87
C GLY A 52 7.52 1.15 -14.38
N GLU A 53 6.51 1.41 -13.53
CA GLU A 53 6.53 0.87 -12.17
C GLU A 53 6.38 -0.66 -12.18
N GLU A 54 6.96 -1.31 -11.17
CA GLU A 54 6.88 -2.76 -11.05
C GLU A 54 5.58 -3.16 -10.37
N ALA A 55 4.72 -3.90 -11.07
CA ALA A 55 3.46 -4.38 -10.51
C ALA A 55 3.69 -5.39 -9.37
N PRO A 56 2.85 -5.38 -8.32
CA PRO A 56 2.86 -6.46 -7.33
C PRO A 56 2.54 -7.79 -8.02
N VAL A 57 2.95 -8.89 -7.42
CA VAL A 57 2.68 -10.25 -7.93
C VAL A 57 2.21 -11.14 -6.79
N PRO A 58 1.21 -12.02 -6.99
CA PRO A 58 0.81 -12.98 -5.95
C PRO A 58 2.00 -13.80 -5.45
N GLY A 59 2.19 -13.83 -4.13
CA GLY A 59 3.33 -14.45 -3.46
C GLY A 59 4.58 -13.56 -3.34
N GLY A 60 4.61 -12.41 -4.03
CA GLY A 60 5.65 -11.40 -3.94
C GLY A 60 5.67 -10.70 -2.59
N TYR A 61 6.85 -10.21 -2.20
CA TYR A 61 7.06 -9.51 -0.94
C TYR A 61 7.30 -8.02 -1.19
N SER A 62 6.85 -7.19 -0.25
CA SER A 62 7.19 -5.77 -0.24
C SER A 62 7.67 -5.36 1.15
N ILE A 63 8.78 -4.63 1.20
CA ILE A 63 9.28 -3.96 2.39
C ILE A 63 8.65 -2.57 2.40
N ILE A 64 7.79 -2.32 3.38
CA ILE A 64 7.09 -1.05 3.51
C ILE A 64 7.93 -0.09 4.34
N LEU A 65 8.05 1.13 3.83
CA LEU A 65 8.70 2.26 4.49
C LEU A 65 7.69 3.15 5.20
N ASN A 66 8.14 3.81 6.25
CA ASN A 66 7.42 4.90 6.91
C ASN A 66 7.67 6.26 6.21
N GLY A 67 7.09 7.34 6.74
CA GLY A 67 7.25 8.69 6.21
C GLY A 67 8.67 9.24 6.27
N SER A 68 9.52 8.69 7.14
CA SER A 68 10.95 9.01 7.21
C SER A 68 11.81 8.19 6.23
N GLY A 69 11.21 7.25 5.48
CA GLY A 69 11.90 6.35 4.58
C GLY A 69 12.58 5.15 5.26
N ASP A 70 12.26 4.88 6.53
CA ASP A 70 12.76 3.74 7.27
C ASP A 70 11.85 2.51 7.12
N PRO A 71 12.43 1.30 6.98
CA PRO A 71 11.63 0.08 6.82
C PRO A 71 10.94 -0.29 8.14
N VAL A 72 9.63 -0.56 8.06
CA VAL A 72 8.77 -0.82 9.23
C VAL A 72 8.09 -2.18 9.22
N CYS A 73 7.79 -2.75 8.05
CA CYS A 73 7.24 -4.09 7.95
C CYS A 73 7.51 -4.72 6.59
N VAL A 74 7.26 -6.03 6.52
CA VAL A 74 7.21 -6.79 5.28
C VAL A 74 5.80 -7.34 5.10
N ILE A 75 5.22 -7.09 3.94
CA ILE A 75 3.94 -7.67 3.50
C ILE A 75 4.17 -8.67 2.38
N GLN A 76 3.22 -9.59 2.20
CA GLN A 76 3.16 -10.49 1.06
C GLN A 76 1.82 -10.34 0.35
N THR A 77 1.88 -10.11 -0.96
CA THR A 77 0.71 -10.07 -1.84
C THR A 77 0.05 -11.45 -1.86
N LEU A 78 -1.23 -11.51 -1.52
CA LEU A 78 -2.03 -12.75 -1.55
C LEU A 78 -2.77 -12.91 -2.88
N SER A 79 -3.40 -11.83 -3.34
CA SER A 79 -4.17 -11.82 -4.58
C SER A 79 -4.23 -10.43 -5.18
N LEU A 80 -4.44 -10.39 -6.49
CA LEU A 80 -4.68 -9.17 -7.24
C LEU A 80 -6.01 -9.30 -7.95
N THR A 81 -6.83 -8.26 -7.91
CA THR A 81 -8.07 -8.16 -8.67
C THR A 81 -8.04 -6.87 -9.46
N THR A 82 -8.25 -6.94 -10.78
CA THR A 82 -8.45 -5.75 -11.60
C THR A 82 -9.92 -5.39 -11.64
N LEU A 83 -10.24 -4.17 -11.26
CA LEU A 83 -11.60 -3.63 -11.32
C LEU A 83 -11.57 -2.12 -11.54
N LYS A 84 -12.70 -1.54 -11.93
CA LYS A 84 -12.81 -0.09 -12.06
C LYS A 84 -12.93 0.58 -10.69
N PHE A 85 -12.49 1.82 -10.58
CA PHE A 85 -12.69 2.65 -9.39
C PHE A 85 -14.16 2.67 -8.93
N SER A 86 -15.11 2.85 -9.87
CA SER A 86 -16.55 2.85 -9.58
C SER A 86 -17.08 1.52 -9.02
N GLN A 87 -16.39 0.42 -9.28
CA GLN A 87 -16.79 -0.95 -8.93
C GLN A 87 -16.24 -1.44 -7.59
N VAL A 88 -15.38 -0.66 -6.92
CA VAL A 88 -14.89 -1.03 -5.59
C VAL A 88 -16.06 -1.17 -4.62
N SER A 89 -16.15 -2.34 -4.00
CA SER A 89 -17.21 -2.68 -3.06
C SER A 89 -16.91 -2.13 -1.65
N ALA A 90 -17.96 -2.03 -0.83
CA ALA A 90 -17.79 -1.65 0.58
C ALA A 90 -16.96 -2.67 1.39
N GLU A 91 -16.94 -3.93 0.97
CA GLU A 91 -16.08 -4.95 1.59
C GLU A 91 -14.61 -4.70 1.25
N GLN A 92 -14.29 -4.42 -0.01
CA GLN A 92 -12.94 -4.07 -0.45
C GLN A 92 -12.44 -2.79 0.23
N ALA A 93 -13.26 -1.72 0.22
CA ALA A 93 -12.94 -0.49 0.92
C ALA A 93 -12.64 -0.71 2.42
N ARG A 94 -13.38 -1.62 3.07
CA ARG A 94 -13.13 -1.98 4.48
C ARG A 94 -11.78 -2.67 4.68
N LYS A 95 -11.31 -3.48 3.72
CA LYS A 95 -9.99 -4.14 3.79
C LYS A 95 -8.84 -3.14 3.71
N GLU A 96 -9.05 -1.97 3.11
CA GLU A 96 -8.07 -0.88 3.15
C GLU A 96 -7.96 -0.23 4.54
N GLY A 97 -8.95 -0.42 5.41
CA GLY A 97 -8.84 -0.14 6.85
C GLY A 97 -8.85 1.35 7.23
N GLU A 98 -8.93 2.25 6.26
CA GLU A 98 -8.82 3.70 6.39
C GLU A 98 -10.10 4.38 6.92
N GLY A 99 -9.91 5.52 7.59
CA GLY A 99 -10.99 6.38 8.07
C GLY A 99 -12.05 5.64 8.90
N ASP A 100 -13.31 5.83 8.51
CA ASP A 100 -14.50 5.25 9.15
C ASP A 100 -14.92 3.88 8.57
N LEU A 101 -14.08 3.27 7.73
CA LEU A 101 -14.32 2.01 7.03
C LEU A 101 -15.51 2.03 6.05
N SER A 102 -16.01 3.22 5.69
CA SER A 102 -17.10 3.37 4.72
C SER A 102 -16.58 3.47 3.29
N LEU A 103 -17.39 2.97 2.34
CA LEU A 103 -17.12 3.15 0.91
C LEU A 103 -17.13 4.64 0.52
N SER A 104 -17.95 5.45 1.19
CA SER A 104 -18.04 6.90 0.94
C SER A 104 -16.74 7.61 1.30
N TYR A 105 -16.14 7.27 2.45
CA TYR A 105 -14.83 7.77 2.83
C TYR A 105 -13.77 7.33 1.83
N TRP A 106 -13.71 6.02 1.54
CA TRP A 106 -12.75 5.45 0.59
C TRP A 106 -12.80 6.15 -0.76
N ARG A 107 -14.00 6.31 -1.35
CA ARG A 107 -14.18 6.97 -2.64
C ARG A 107 -13.70 8.42 -2.61
N ARG A 108 -14.02 9.15 -1.54
CA ARG A 108 -13.62 10.54 -1.41
C ARG A 108 -12.09 10.67 -1.38
N GLU A 109 -11.42 9.95 -0.48
CA GLU A 109 -9.97 10.09 -0.31
C GLU A 109 -9.21 9.60 -1.54
N HIS A 110 -9.61 8.46 -2.13
CA HIS A 110 -8.95 7.93 -3.32
C HIS A 110 -9.21 8.78 -4.56
N GLN A 111 -10.40 9.39 -4.71
CA GLN A 111 -10.64 10.35 -5.78
C GLN A 111 -9.68 11.55 -5.65
N ILE A 112 -9.56 12.13 -4.46
CA ILE A 112 -8.64 13.27 -4.25
C ILE A 112 -7.20 12.83 -4.57
N PHE A 113 -6.78 11.64 -4.13
CA PHE A 113 -5.46 11.09 -4.46
C PHE A 113 -5.23 10.98 -5.98
N PHE A 114 -6.11 10.28 -6.70
CA PHE A 114 -5.97 10.09 -8.14
C PHE A 114 -6.16 11.37 -8.96
N GLU A 115 -6.91 12.36 -8.44
CA GLU A 115 -7.01 13.69 -9.05
C GLU A 115 -5.68 14.44 -8.94
N ARG A 116 -4.97 14.32 -7.81
CA ARG A 116 -3.62 14.90 -7.64
C ARG A 116 -2.59 14.26 -8.56
N THR A 117 -2.66 12.95 -8.78
CA THR A 117 -1.75 12.23 -9.70
C THR A 117 -2.14 12.38 -11.17
N GLY A 118 -3.31 12.97 -11.46
CA GLY A 118 -3.79 13.20 -12.83
C GLY A 118 -4.37 11.96 -13.51
N GLU A 119 -4.70 10.93 -12.74
CA GLU A 119 -5.15 9.62 -13.23
C GLU A 119 -6.66 9.39 -13.05
N PHE A 120 -7.34 10.25 -12.28
CA PHE A 120 -8.71 9.99 -11.87
C PHE A 120 -9.71 9.89 -13.03
N SER A 121 -10.44 8.79 -13.03
CA SER A 121 -11.68 8.58 -13.76
C SER A 121 -12.50 7.54 -13.03
N GLU A 122 -13.83 7.65 -12.99
CA GLU A 122 -14.67 6.60 -12.39
C GLU A 122 -14.45 5.23 -13.07
N GLU A 123 -14.08 5.25 -14.34
CA GLU A 123 -13.84 4.06 -15.15
C GLU A 123 -12.37 3.64 -15.19
N MET A 124 -11.48 4.33 -14.45
CA MET A 124 -10.07 4.00 -14.41
C MET A 124 -9.88 2.57 -13.87
N PRO A 125 -9.08 1.73 -14.55
CA PRO A 125 -8.77 0.41 -14.05
C PRO A 125 -7.78 0.53 -12.87
N LEU A 126 -8.12 -0.14 -11.77
CA LEU A 126 -7.28 -0.29 -10.59
C LEU A 126 -6.76 -1.71 -10.51
N ILE A 127 -5.55 -1.86 -9.98
CA ILE A 127 -5.12 -3.12 -9.36
C ILE A 127 -5.46 -3.02 -7.88
N PHE A 128 -6.37 -3.87 -7.43
CA PHE A 128 -6.68 -4.04 -6.01
C PHE A 128 -5.88 -5.22 -5.48
N GLU A 129 -4.98 -4.92 -4.56
CA GLU A 129 -4.07 -5.87 -3.94
C GLU A 129 -4.56 -6.24 -2.55
N GLU A 130 -4.76 -7.53 -2.29
CA GLU A 130 -4.89 -8.05 -0.94
C GLU A 130 -3.56 -8.62 -0.48
N PHE A 131 -3.16 -8.33 0.74
CA PHE A 131 -1.88 -8.74 1.30
C PHE A 131 -2.01 -9.17 2.76
N MET A 132 -0.97 -9.83 3.27
CA MET A 132 -0.81 -10.09 4.70
C MET A 132 0.49 -9.51 5.23
N LEU A 133 0.46 -9.05 6.48
CA LEU A 133 1.65 -8.70 7.24
C LEU A 133 2.43 -9.99 7.57
N VAL A 134 3.68 -10.05 7.13
CA VAL A 134 4.58 -11.21 7.33
C VAL A 134 5.53 -10.97 8.49
N GLU A 135 6.10 -9.78 8.57
CA GLU A 135 7.09 -9.44 9.60
C GLU A 135 6.99 -7.97 9.99
N ARG A 136 7.07 -7.70 11.29
CA ARG A 136 7.26 -6.34 11.82
C ARG A 136 8.75 -6.07 11.99
N ILE A 137 9.22 -4.95 11.49
CA ILE A 137 10.61 -4.52 11.62
C ILE A 137 10.72 -3.63 12.86
N PRO A 138 11.49 -4.03 13.88
CA PRO A 138 11.67 -3.21 15.07
C PRO A 138 12.20 -1.82 14.71
N GLN A 139 11.51 -0.79 15.20
CA GLN A 139 12.01 0.56 15.15
C GLN A 139 12.94 0.77 16.33
N GLU A 140 14.09 1.41 16.13
CA GLU A 140 14.87 1.88 17.27
C GLU A 140 14.05 2.96 17.97
N GLU A 141 13.57 2.66 19.17
CA GLU A 141 13.05 3.68 20.06
C GLU A 141 14.20 4.64 20.35
N SER A 142 14.07 5.89 19.91
CA SER A 142 14.95 6.93 20.45
C SER A 142 14.70 6.99 21.96
N PRO A 143 15.76 6.97 22.79
CA PRO A 143 15.64 6.92 24.25
C PRO A 143 14.93 8.13 24.84
#